data_AF-A0A148N9M0-F1
#
_entry.id   AF-A0A148N9M0-F1
#
_cell.length_a   1.000
_cell.length_b   1.000
_cell.length_c   1.000
_cell.angle_alpha   90.00
_cell.angle_beta   90.00
_cell.angle_gamma   90.00
#
_symmetry.space_group_name_H-M   'P 1'
#
loop_
_entity.id
_entity.type
_entity.pdbx_description
1 polymer ?
#
loop_
_entity_poly.entity_id
_entity_poly.type
_entity_poly.pdbx_seq_one_letter_code
_entity_poly.pdbx_strand_id
1 'polypeptide(L)'
;MPLTGANLQHIKAAYSVRRVPKSAMHTLLMGDLCPRSGDLVLAEIVRLGHHRRIELGNGRRAHLYPGDRVILCYGNRYAPDQFEAYVPEHLEPCQMVAAGGIAARQHSKHSAVKDATEILPLGLLGDDRGRPLNLADWAIPAKKADTCPLTLAVLGTAMNAGKTTTAAHLIRGLSRAGLKVGAAKITGTGAGGDVWLMQDHGADPVLDFTDAGFASTFRLPPETLERIAATLCGHLVEAGVEVLVLEIADGLLQGETAALVTSTWFRQQVDGVLFAAADALGAKAGVEMVRQQKLPLVAVSGALTASPLASAEATLAVSCPVLDKDALTSETVLEILGFAKTLRLRTA
;
A
#
# COMPACT_ATOMS: atom_id res chain seq x y z
N MET A 1 -22.55 -23.50 -5.87
CA MET A 1 -23.62 -23.56 -4.84
C MET A 1 -24.13 -22.15 -4.59
N PRO A 2 -25.45 -21.90 -4.54
CA PRO A 2 -25.97 -20.56 -4.23
C PRO A 2 -25.60 -20.16 -2.79
N LEU A 3 -25.25 -18.88 -2.61
CA LEU A 3 -25.05 -18.25 -1.30
C LEU A 3 -26.24 -17.32 -1.03
N THR A 4 -26.80 -17.37 0.17
CA THR A 4 -27.81 -16.40 0.60
C THR A 4 -27.14 -15.25 1.33
N GLY A 5 -27.72 -14.04 1.26
CA GLY A 5 -27.19 -12.86 1.96
C GLY A 5 -27.08 -13.07 3.49
N ALA A 6 -27.99 -13.86 4.07
CA ALA A 6 -27.94 -14.28 5.47
C ALA A 6 -26.68 -15.09 5.81
N ASN A 7 -26.20 -15.94 4.88
CA ASN A 7 -25.00 -16.74 5.08
C ASN A 7 -23.71 -15.90 5.11
N LEU A 8 -23.71 -14.73 4.46
CA LEU A 8 -22.52 -13.88 4.35
C LEU A 8 -22.47 -12.73 5.37
N GLN A 9 -23.59 -12.38 6.00
CA GLN A 9 -23.70 -11.19 6.85
C GLN A 9 -22.68 -11.20 8.00
N HIS A 10 -22.52 -12.34 8.67
CA HIS A 10 -21.62 -12.50 9.82
C HIS A 10 -20.16 -12.84 9.44
N ILE A 11 -19.91 -13.16 8.17
CA ILE A 11 -18.58 -13.53 7.71
C ILE A 11 -17.69 -12.29 7.65
N LYS A 12 -16.50 -12.39 8.25
CA LYS A 12 -15.50 -11.31 8.27
C LYS A 12 -14.95 -11.14 6.86
N ALA A 13 -15.11 -9.95 6.28
CA ALA A 13 -14.56 -9.60 4.98
C ALA A 13 -13.33 -8.72 5.18
N ALA A 14 -12.22 -9.12 4.58
CA ALA A 14 -10.95 -8.46 4.76
C ALA A 14 -10.90 -7.06 4.13
N TYR A 15 -9.91 -6.27 4.54
CA TYR A 15 -9.62 -4.96 3.98
C TYR A 15 -9.41 -5.00 2.45
N SER A 16 -8.69 -6.01 1.96
CA SER A 16 -8.37 -6.18 0.54
C SER A 16 -9.61 -6.32 -0.37
N VAL A 17 -10.75 -6.74 0.19
CA VAL A 17 -12.01 -6.92 -0.53
C VAL A 17 -13.03 -5.81 -0.26
N ARG A 18 -12.65 -4.70 0.42
CA ARG A 18 -13.59 -3.68 0.91
C ARG A 18 -14.46 -3.03 -0.17
N ARG A 19 -14.02 -3.07 -1.43
CA ARG A 19 -14.73 -2.47 -2.58
C ARG A 19 -15.79 -3.37 -3.20
N VAL A 20 -15.74 -4.68 -2.90
CA VAL A 20 -16.71 -5.62 -3.41
C VAL A 20 -17.86 -5.71 -2.43
N PRO A 21 -19.06 -5.19 -2.78
CA PRO A 21 -20.19 -5.26 -1.88
C PRO A 21 -20.62 -6.72 -1.70
N LYS A 22 -20.96 -7.11 -0.47
CA LYS A 22 -21.46 -8.47 -0.19
C LYS A 22 -22.70 -8.84 -1.01
N SER A 23 -23.48 -7.85 -1.45
CA SER A 23 -24.64 -8.07 -2.32
C SER A 23 -24.28 -8.58 -3.71
N ALA A 24 -23.03 -8.46 -4.17
CA ALA A 24 -22.56 -9.03 -5.43
C ALA A 24 -22.16 -10.52 -5.31
N MET A 25 -22.05 -11.04 -4.08
CA MET A 25 -21.58 -12.40 -3.80
C MET A 25 -22.77 -13.37 -3.78
N HIS A 26 -23.08 -13.96 -4.94
CA HIS A 26 -24.27 -14.80 -5.12
C HIS A 26 -23.96 -16.30 -5.12
N THR A 27 -22.78 -16.69 -5.56
CA THR A 27 -22.43 -18.10 -5.74
C THR A 27 -21.10 -18.46 -5.10
N LEU A 28 -20.97 -19.71 -4.64
CA LEU A 28 -19.72 -20.34 -4.27
C LEU A 28 -19.33 -21.34 -5.37
N LEU A 29 -18.25 -21.03 -6.07
CA LEU A 29 -17.70 -21.83 -7.16
C LEU A 29 -16.70 -22.82 -6.57
N MET A 30 -16.88 -24.11 -6.88
CA MET A 30 -16.11 -25.23 -6.34
C MET A 30 -15.72 -26.16 -7.49
N GLY A 31 -14.74 -27.02 -7.25
CA GLY A 31 -14.22 -27.98 -8.23
C GLY A 31 -12.79 -27.63 -8.65
N ASP A 32 -12.40 -28.07 -9.84
CA ASP A 32 -11.08 -27.80 -10.40
C ASP A 32 -11.04 -26.37 -10.97
N LEU A 33 -10.69 -25.42 -10.11
CA LEU A 33 -10.60 -23.99 -10.40
C LEU A 33 -9.16 -23.53 -10.23
N CYS A 34 -8.69 -22.67 -11.15
CA CYS A 34 -7.40 -22.02 -11.07
C CYS A 34 -7.58 -20.57 -10.58
N PRO A 35 -7.28 -20.25 -9.31
CA PRO A 35 -7.47 -18.91 -8.79
C PRO A 35 -6.51 -17.92 -9.45
N ARG A 36 -6.97 -16.68 -9.61
CA ARG A 36 -6.19 -15.57 -10.15
C ARG A 36 -5.99 -14.50 -9.08
N SER A 37 -4.95 -13.69 -9.23
CA SER A 37 -4.77 -12.50 -8.40
C SER A 37 -6.02 -11.61 -8.50
N GLY A 38 -6.55 -11.20 -7.36
CA GLY A 38 -7.79 -10.43 -7.24
C GLY A 38 -9.06 -11.28 -7.08
N ASP A 39 -9.03 -12.60 -7.31
CA ASP A 39 -10.23 -13.42 -7.12
C ASP A 39 -10.61 -13.49 -5.63
N LEU A 40 -11.89 -13.33 -5.35
CA LEU A 40 -12.40 -13.44 -3.99
C LEU A 40 -12.59 -14.90 -3.60
N VAL A 41 -12.18 -15.24 -2.37
CA VAL A 41 -12.27 -16.60 -1.85
C VAL A 41 -12.95 -16.62 -0.50
N LEU A 42 -13.91 -17.53 -0.35
CA LEU A 42 -14.42 -17.90 0.96
C LEU A 42 -13.52 -19.02 1.50
N ALA A 43 -12.92 -18.80 2.66
CA ALA A 43 -12.02 -19.77 3.28
C ALA A 43 -12.38 -19.99 4.75
N GLU A 44 -12.00 -21.17 5.25
CA GLU A 44 -12.05 -21.51 6.67
C GLU A 44 -10.65 -21.38 7.28
N ILE A 45 -10.55 -20.81 8.48
CA ILE A 45 -9.30 -20.81 9.25
C ILE A 45 -9.06 -22.20 9.82
N VAL A 46 -7.98 -22.85 9.39
CA VAL A 46 -7.60 -24.20 9.88
C VAL A 46 -6.73 -24.08 11.13
N ARG A 47 -5.69 -23.24 11.07
CA ARG A 47 -4.71 -23.09 12.15
C ARG A 47 -4.16 -21.68 12.20
N LEU A 48 -4.17 -21.08 13.39
CA LEU A 48 -3.64 -19.73 13.60
C LEU A 48 -2.10 -19.72 13.60
N GLY A 49 -1.54 -18.86 12.76
CA GLY A 49 -0.12 -18.60 12.66
C GLY A 49 0.25 -17.19 13.11
N HIS A 50 1.02 -16.50 12.28
CA HIS A 50 1.49 -15.13 12.49
C HIS A 50 0.32 -14.13 12.55
N HIS A 51 -0.58 -14.17 11.57
CA HIS A 51 -1.74 -13.27 11.51
C HIS A 51 -2.93 -13.86 12.28
N ARG A 52 -3.06 -13.47 13.54
CA ARG A 52 -4.15 -13.92 14.45
C ARG A 52 -5.41 -13.04 14.40
N ARG A 53 -5.36 -11.97 13.61
CA ARG A 53 -6.46 -11.04 13.39
C ARG A 53 -6.57 -10.77 11.91
N ILE A 54 -7.79 -10.51 11.46
CA ILE A 54 -8.10 -10.01 10.12
C ILE A 54 -8.46 -8.55 10.22
N GLU A 55 -7.87 -7.72 9.37
CA GLU A 55 -8.26 -6.32 9.23
C GLU A 55 -9.48 -6.23 8.33
N LEU A 56 -10.53 -5.57 8.83
CA LEU A 56 -11.77 -5.33 8.08
C LEU A 56 -11.66 -4.02 7.28
N GLY A 57 -12.52 -3.85 6.28
CA GLY A 57 -12.57 -2.64 5.45
C GLY A 57 -12.82 -1.33 6.20
N ASN A 58 -13.26 -1.38 7.46
CA ASN A 58 -13.45 -0.22 8.34
C ASN A 58 -12.29 0.00 9.34
N GLY A 59 -11.14 -0.66 9.13
CA GLY A 59 -9.96 -0.57 9.98
C GLY A 59 -10.00 -1.39 11.28
N ARG A 60 -11.15 -1.97 11.65
CA ARG A 60 -11.22 -2.84 12.83
C ARG A 60 -10.42 -4.12 12.59
N ARG A 61 -9.53 -4.48 13.51
CA ARG A 61 -8.77 -5.75 13.50
C ARG A 61 -9.51 -6.82 14.31
N ALA A 62 -10.32 -7.64 13.64
CA ALA A 62 -11.12 -8.68 14.26
C ALA A 62 -10.29 -9.93 14.59
N HIS A 63 -10.52 -10.53 15.75
CA HIS A 63 -9.89 -11.80 16.14
C HIS A 63 -10.33 -12.95 15.23
N LEU A 64 -9.41 -13.87 14.95
CA LEU A 64 -9.65 -15.11 14.22
C LEU A 64 -9.56 -16.30 15.17
N TYR A 65 -10.36 -17.33 14.89
CA TYR A 65 -10.35 -18.63 15.56
C TYR A 65 -10.38 -19.76 14.52
N PRO A 66 -9.78 -20.93 14.79
CA PRO A 66 -9.99 -22.11 13.96
C PRO A 66 -11.49 -22.39 13.76
N GLY A 67 -11.89 -22.74 12.54
CA GLY A 67 -13.28 -22.90 12.13
C GLY A 67 -13.99 -21.60 11.70
N ASP A 68 -13.39 -20.42 11.94
CA ASP A 68 -13.95 -19.17 11.41
C ASP A 68 -13.96 -19.19 9.88
N ARG A 69 -15.08 -18.77 9.29
CA ARG A 69 -15.16 -18.45 7.86
C ARG A 69 -14.81 -16.99 7.62
N VAL A 70 -14.01 -16.75 6.59
CA VAL A 70 -13.51 -15.43 6.20
C VAL A 70 -13.57 -15.23 4.69
N ILE A 71 -13.77 -13.99 4.26
CA ILE A 71 -13.65 -13.60 2.85
C ILE A 71 -12.33 -12.89 2.67
N LEU A 72 -11.48 -13.47 1.82
CA LEU A 72 -10.16 -12.99 1.46
C LEU A 72 -10.11 -12.75 -0.06
N CYS A 73 -8.99 -12.25 -0.56
CA CYS A 73 -8.67 -12.31 -1.99
C CYS A 73 -7.35 -13.03 -2.23
N TYR A 74 -7.23 -13.68 -3.39
CA TYR A 74 -5.96 -14.22 -3.84
C TYR A 74 -5.02 -13.09 -4.30
N GLY A 75 -3.74 -13.18 -3.94
CA GLY A 75 -2.75 -12.21 -4.42
C GLY A 75 -1.32 -12.62 -4.09
N ASN A 76 -0.38 -12.28 -4.97
CA ASN A 76 1.05 -12.49 -4.69
C ASN A 76 1.49 -11.55 -3.57
N ARG A 77 2.49 -11.95 -2.78
CA ARG A 77 3.01 -11.13 -1.69
C ARG A 77 4.54 -11.07 -1.75
N TYR A 78 5.07 -9.86 -1.65
CA TYR A 78 6.48 -9.58 -1.41
C TYR A 78 6.60 -8.76 -0.13
N ALA A 79 7.18 -9.33 0.93
CA ALA A 79 7.42 -8.65 2.19
C ALA A 79 8.66 -9.26 2.87
N PRO A 80 9.85 -8.66 2.70
CA PRO A 80 11.13 -9.22 3.17
C PRO A 80 11.15 -9.60 4.66
N ASP A 81 10.56 -8.79 5.54
CA ASP A 81 10.50 -9.10 6.98
C ASP A 81 9.26 -9.94 7.38
N GLN A 82 8.51 -10.47 6.41
CA GLN A 82 7.38 -11.36 6.66
C GLN A 82 7.37 -12.56 5.71
N PHE A 83 6.61 -12.48 4.62
CA PHE A 83 6.33 -13.62 3.75
C PHE A 83 6.49 -13.21 2.28
N GLU A 84 7.10 -14.11 1.52
CA GLU A 84 6.98 -14.17 0.08
C GLU A 84 5.98 -15.26 -0.28
N ALA A 85 5.02 -14.96 -1.16
CA ALA A 85 3.96 -15.91 -1.48
C ALA A 85 3.40 -15.69 -2.89
N TYR A 86 2.86 -16.77 -3.44
CA TYR A 86 2.33 -16.81 -4.81
C TYR A 86 0.92 -17.37 -4.83
N VAL A 87 0.07 -16.85 -5.72
CA VAL A 87 -1.25 -17.43 -5.98
C VAL A 87 -1.05 -18.89 -6.46
N PRO A 88 -1.73 -19.88 -5.84
CA PRO A 88 -1.60 -21.28 -6.26
C PRO A 88 -2.26 -21.53 -7.62
N GLU A 89 -1.87 -22.62 -8.29
CA GLU A 89 -2.41 -22.98 -9.61
C GLU A 89 -3.81 -23.61 -9.52
N HIS A 90 -4.17 -24.13 -8.35
CA HIS A 90 -5.47 -24.76 -8.07
C HIS A 90 -6.04 -24.23 -6.75
N LEU A 91 -7.33 -24.49 -6.52
CA LEU A 91 -8.03 -24.18 -5.28
C LEU A 91 -7.62 -25.15 -4.13
N GLU A 92 -6.34 -25.11 -3.75
CA GLU A 92 -5.73 -25.97 -2.73
C GLU A 92 -5.60 -25.26 -1.35
N PRO A 93 -5.47 -26.01 -0.24
CA PRO A 93 -5.12 -25.44 1.06
C PRO A 93 -3.90 -24.53 0.97
N CYS A 94 -3.99 -23.33 1.52
CA CYS A 94 -2.93 -22.33 1.45
C CYS A 94 -2.90 -21.47 2.73
N GLN A 95 -2.30 -20.28 2.67
CA GLN A 95 -2.12 -19.43 3.85
C GLN A 95 -2.73 -18.05 3.66
N MET A 96 -3.25 -17.50 4.76
CA MET A 96 -3.49 -16.06 4.88
C MET A 96 -2.15 -15.39 5.17
N VAL A 97 -1.52 -14.91 4.11
CA VAL A 97 -0.17 -14.37 4.17
C VAL A 97 -0.13 -12.93 4.63
N ALA A 98 -1.23 -12.16 4.60
CA ALA A 98 -1.35 -10.79 5.14
C ALA A 98 -2.63 -10.56 5.95
N ALA A 99 -2.54 -9.73 7.00
CA ALA A 99 -3.68 -9.40 7.86
C ALA A 99 -4.82 -8.66 7.14
N GLY A 100 -4.51 -7.93 6.05
CA GLY A 100 -5.52 -7.34 5.16
C GLY A 100 -6.26 -8.36 4.30
N GLY A 101 -5.96 -9.65 4.46
CA GLY A 101 -6.69 -10.79 3.89
C GLY A 101 -6.23 -11.20 2.51
N ILE A 102 -4.94 -11.51 2.39
CA ILE A 102 -4.34 -12.04 1.17
C ILE A 102 -4.16 -13.56 1.34
N ALA A 103 -4.82 -14.34 0.48
CA ALA A 103 -4.68 -15.78 0.35
C ALA A 103 -3.59 -16.10 -0.70
N ALA A 104 -2.61 -16.91 -0.33
CA ALA A 104 -1.54 -17.35 -1.22
C ALA A 104 -0.82 -18.56 -0.64
N ARG A 105 -0.10 -19.30 -1.50
CA ARG A 105 0.84 -20.31 -1.06
C ARG A 105 2.15 -19.63 -0.65
N GLN A 106 2.50 -19.74 0.63
CA GLN A 106 3.76 -19.23 1.15
C GLN A 106 4.93 -19.95 0.46
N HIS A 107 5.90 -19.17 -0.02
CA HIS A 107 7.15 -19.67 -0.59
C HIS A 107 8.29 -19.57 0.40
N SER A 108 8.54 -18.37 0.93
CA SER A 108 9.58 -18.10 1.90
C SER A 108 9.04 -17.24 3.04
N LYS A 109 9.72 -17.26 4.19
CA LYS A 109 9.39 -16.45 5.36
C LYS A 109 10.65 -15.89 6.02
N HIS A 110 10.52 -14.71 6.62
CA HIS A 110 11.56 -14.16 7.47
C HIS A 110 11.75 -15.03 8.74
N SER A 111 12.99 -15.18 9.21
CA SER A 111 13.31 -16.06 10.35
C SER A 111 12.62 -15.62 11.65
N ALA A 112 12.38 -14.33 11.82
CA ALA A 112 11.72 -13.75 12.99
C ALA A 112 10.19 -13.91 13.00
N VAL A 113 9.56 -14.40 11.91
CA VAL A 113 8.10 -14.58 11.85
C VAL A 113 7.67 -16.02 12.09
N LYS A 114 6.57 -16.17 12.83
CA LYS A 114 5.83 -17.43 12.95
C LYS A 114 5.31 -17.88 11.59
N ASP A 115 4.96 -19.15 11.46
CA ASP A 115 4.32 -19.66 10.24
C ASP A 115 3.04 -18.87 9.91
N ALA A 116 2.73 -18.69 8.63
CA ALA A 116 1.50 -18.01 8.22
C ALA A 116 0.25 -18.79 8.68
N THR A 117 -0.87 -18.07 8.86
CA THR A 117 -2.14 -18.67 9.26
C THR A 117 -2.67 -19.56 8.14
N GLU A 118 -2.95 -20.82 8.44
CA GLU A 118 -3.42 -21.80 7.47
C GLU A 118 -4.91 -21.65 7.22
N ILE A 119 -5.28 -21.71 5.95
CA ILE A 119 -6.65 -21.58 5.48
C ILE A 119 -7.00 -22.72 4.53
N LEU A 120 -8.25 -23.15 4.58
CA LEU A 120 -8.84 -24.06 3.62
C LEU A 120 -9.80 -23.27 2.72
N PRO A 121 -9.45 -23.02 1.45
CA PRO A 121 -10.40 -22.44 0.49
C PRO A 121 -11.62 -23.35 0.33
N LEU A 122 -12.81 -22.79 0.57
CA LEU A 122 -14.09 -23.49 0.37
C LEU A 122 -14.63 -23.30 -1.05
N GLY A 123 -14.19 -22.24 -1.73
CA GLY A 123 -14.63 -21.89 -3.09
C GLY A 123 -14.34 -20.43 -3.43
N LEU A 124 -14.30 -20.12 -4.73
CA LEU A 124 -14.29 -18.74 -5.19
C LEU A 124 -15.69 -18.14 -5.06
N LEU A 125 -15.76 -16.87 -4.67
CA LEU A 125 -17.03 -16.15 -4.68
C LEU A 125 -17.35 -15.71 -6.11
N GLY A 126 -18.57 -15.96 -6.55
CA GLY A 126 -19.05 -15.63 -7.88
C GLY A 126 -20.32 -14.78 -7.90
N ASP A 127 -20.59 -14.19 -9.06
CA ASP A 127 -21.80 -13.42 -9.35
C ASP A 127 -23.04 -14.34 -9.54
N ASP A 128 -24.18 -13.74 -9.87
CA ASP A 128 -25.45 -14.42 -10.13
C ASP A 128 -25.43 -15.32 -11.38
N ARG A 129 -24.42 -15.15 -12.23
CA ARG A 129 -24.16 -15.96 -13.44
C ARG A 129 -23.10 -17.02 -13.22
N GLY A 130 -22.57 -17.15 -12.00
CA GLY A 130 -21.52 -18.12 -11.67
C GLY A 130 -20.13 -17.75 -12.20
N ARG A 131 -19.86 -16.48 -12.48
CA ARG A 131 -18.51 -15.99 -12.82
C ARG A 131 -17.76 -15.59 -11.56
N PRO A 132 -16.47 -15.94 -11.40
CA PRO A 132 -15.67 -15.50 -10.26
C PRO A 132 -15.65 -13.97 -10.15
N LEU A 133 -15.83 -13.45 -8.92
CA LEU A 133 -15.65 -12.03 -8.62
C LEU A 133 -14.16 -11.73 -8.50
N ASN A 134 -13.67 -10.75 -9.26
CA ASN A 134 -12.29 -10.26 -9.17
C ASN A 134 -12.23 -8.77 -8.81
N LEU A 135 -11.34 -8.37 -7.89
CA LEU A 135 -11.16 -6.97 -7.46
C LEU A 135 -11.08 -5.95 -8.60
N ALA A 136 -10.53 -6.33 -9.75
CA ALA A 136 -10.44 -5.48 -10.94
C ALA A 136 -11.80 -4.95 -11.43
N ASP A 137 -12.88 -5.72 -11.25
CA ASP A 137 -14.24 -5.34 -11.66
C ASP A 137 -14.83 -4.22 -10.76
N TRP A 138 -14.23 -3.95 -9.60
CA TRP A 138 -14.64 -2.90 -8.66
C TRP A 138 -13.59 -1.77 -8.51
N ALA A 139 -12.61 -1.71 -9.41
CA ALA A 139 -11.67 -0.61 -9.47
C ALA A 139 -12.40 0.74 -9.67
N ILE A 140 -11.92 1.80 -9.02
CA ILE A 140 -12.37 3.15 -9.40
C ILE A 140 -12.02 3.43 -10.87
N PRO A 141 -12.87 4.17 -11.60
CA PRO A 141 -12.62 4.48 -13.00
C PRO A 141 -11.34 5.30 -13.16
N ALA A 142 -10.58 5.05 -14.23
CA ALA A 142 -9.42 5.86 -14.55
C ALA A 142 -9.83 7.33 -14.71
N LYS A 143 -9.05 8.24 -14.12
CA LYS A 143 -9.34 9.66 -14.13
C LYS A 143 -8.12 10.45 -14.58
N LYS A 144 -8.31 11.32 -15.58
CA LYS A 144 -7.30 12.27 -16.01
C LYS A 144 -7.47 13.55 -15.22
N ALA A 145 -6.36 14.14 -14.80
CA ALA A 145 -6.33 15.48 -14.23
C ALA A 145 -5.62 16.38 -15.24
N ASP A 146 -6.19 17.55 -15.51
CA ASP A 146 -5.59 18.56 -16.41
C ASP A 146 -4.54 19.41 -15.68
N THR A 147 -4.55 19.37 -14.35
CA THR A 147 -3.58 20.05 -13.49
C THR A 147 -3.07 19.12 -12.40
N CYS A 148 -1.83 19.31 -11.98
CA CYS A 148 -1.21 18.57 -10.89
C CYS A 148 -0.86 19.53 -9.73
N PRO A 149 -1.34 19.27 -8.50
CA PRO A 149 -0.85 19.93 -7.29
C PRO A 149 0.59 19.53 -6.99
N LEU A 150 1.19 20.18 -6.00
CA LEU A 150 2.50 19.76 -5.48
C LEU A 150 2.42 18.28 -5.08
N THR A 151 3.28 17.45 -5.65
CA THR A 151 3.29 16.00 -5.39
C THR A 151 4.61 15.57 -4.77
N LEU A 152 4.55 15.08 -3.53
CA LEU A 152 5.68 14.60 -2.77
C LEU A 152 5.63 13.09 -2.65
N ALA A 153 6.68 12.38 -3.06
CA ALA A 153 6.78 10.94 -2.93
C ALA A 153 7.71 10.55 -1.78
N VAL A 154 7.36 9.48 -1.06
CA VAL A 154 8.18 8.85 -0.03
C VAL A 154 8.65 7.50 -0.54
N LEU A 155 9.95 7.40 -0.79
CA LEU A 155 10.66 6.17 -1.15
C LEU A 155 11.44 5.67 0.07
N GLY A 156 12.05 4.48 0.00
CA GLY A 156 12.95 4.07 1.07
C GLY A 156 13.85 2.90 0.77
N THR A 157 14.67 2.55 1.75
CA THR A 157 15.68 1.48 1.62
C THR A 157 15.06 0.09 1.53
N ALA A 158 14.08 -0.20 2.40
CA ALA A 158 13.46 -1.52 2.54
C ALA A 158 12.14 -1.44 3.33
N MET A 159 11.55 -2.59 3.64
CA MET A 159 10.41 -2.68 4.55
C MET A 159 10.83 -2.14 5.92
N ASN A 160 9.89 -1.55 6.65
CA ASN A 160 10.15 -0.96 7.97
C ASN A 160 11.22 0.16 8.03
N ALA A 161 11.68 0.68 6.89
CA ALA A 161 12.56 1.86 6.83
C ALA A 161 11.88 3.17 7.27
N GLY A 162 10.60 3.14 7.63
CA GLY A 162 9.84 4.28 8.13
C GLY A 162 9.06 5.06 7.06
N LYS A 163 8.88 4.53 5.83
CA LYS A 163 8.15 5.19 4.72
C LYS A 163 6.77 5.71 5.11
N THR A 164 5.88 4.84 5.59
CA THR A 164 4.53 5.24 6.02
C THR A 164 4.57 6.27 7.15
N THR A 165 5.48 6.10 8.11
CA THR A 165 5.65 7.03 9.23
C THR A 165 6.09 8.41 8.74
N THR A 166 7.07 8.47 7.84
CA THR A 166 7.55 9.70 7.20
C THR A 166 6.42 10.37 6.41
N ALA A 167 5.66 9.61 5.60
CA ALA A 167 4.51 10.14 4.87
C ALA A 167 3.45 10.71 5.81
N ALA A 168 3.07 9.98 6.85
CA ALA A 168 2.09 10.40 7.83
C ALA A 168 2.52 11.68 8.58
N HIS A 169 3.77 11.78 9.02
CA HIS A 169 4.24 12.97 9.74
C HIS A 169 4.37 14.19 8.81
N LEU A 170 4.76 13.98 7.55
CA LEU A 170 4.72 15.02 6.52
C LEU A 170 3.28 15.52 6.28
N ILE A 171 2.33 14.61 6.12
CA ILE A 171 0.89 14.94 6.00
C ILE A 171 0.45 15.81 7.17
N ARG A 172 0.85 15.46 8.39
CA ARG A 172 0.50 16.24 9.59
C ARG A 172 1.08 17.65 9.55
N GLY A 173 2.33 17.84 9.12
CA GLY A 173 2.92 19.17 8.95
C GLY A 173 2.20 20.01 7.89
N LEU A 174 1.91 19.40 6.73
CA LEU A 174 1.17 20.05 5.64
C LEU A 174 -0.26 20.44 6.05
N SER A 175 -0.96 19.55 6.75
CA SER A 175 -2.29 19.82 7.30
C SER A 175 -2.27 20.96 8.33
N ARG A 176 -1.24 21.00 9.20
CA ARG A 176 -1.02 22.14 10.14
C ARG A 176 -0.68 23.44 9.43
N ALA A 177 -0.06 23.38 8.26
CA ALA A 177 0.15 24.53 7.38
C ALA A 177 -1.15 25.03 6.71
N GLY A 178 -2.29 24.39 6.97
CA GLY A 178 -3.61 24.76 6.44
C GLY A 178 -3.93 24.20 5.06
N LEU A 179 -3.11 23.27 4.54
CA LEU A 179 -3.28 22.71 3.20
C LEU A 179 -4.22 21.51 3.22
N LYS A 180 -5.01 21.37 2.15
CA LYS A 180 -5.75 20.14 1.87
C LYS A 180 -4.82 19.07 1.31
N VAL A 181 -4.61 17.99 2.06
CA VAL A 181 -3.65 16.94 1.69
C VAL A 181 -4.42 15.70 1.24
N GLY A 182 -4.15 15.25 0.01
CA GLY A 182 -4.52 13.92 -0.45
C GLY A 182 -3.34 12.98 -0.31
N ALA A 183 -3.58 11.72 0.02
CA ALA A 183 -2.51 10.73 0.11
C ALA A 183 -2.84 9.44 -0.64
N ALA A 184 -1.81 8.79 -1.18
CA ALA A 184 -1.99 7.48 -1.78
C ALA A 184 -0.82 6.54 -1.51
N LYS A 185 -1.11 5.28 -1.19
CA LYS A 185 -0.14 4.19 -1.22
C LYS A 185 -0.19 3.52 -2.60
N ILE A 186 0.82 3.78 -3.43
CA ILE A 186 0.82 3.39 -4.84
C ILE A 186 1.14 1.91 -5.03
N THR A 187 1.97 1.35 -4.16
CA THR A 187 2.46 -0.02 -4.26
C THR A 187 2.47 -0.70 -2.89
N GLY A 188 2.41 -2.02 -2.87
CA GLY A 188 2.45 -2.83 -1.65
C GLY A 188 1.56 -4.06 -1.69
N THR A 189 1.13 -4.51 -0.51
CA THR A 189 0.22 -5.64 -0.30
C THR A 189 -0.99 -5.18 0.50
N GLY A 190 -2.20 -5.56 0.10
CA GLY A 190 -3.44 -5.00 0.62
C GLY A 190 -3.55 -5.14 2.14
N ALA A 191 -3.45 -4.02 2.84
CA ALA A 191 -3.64 -3.85 4.28
C ALA A 191 -3.92 -2.37 4.54
N GLY A 192 -4.84 -2.08 5.47
CA GLY A 192 -5.34 -0.73 5.70
C GLY A 192 -4.47 0.10 6.63
N GLY A 193 -3.54 -0.52 7.37
CA GLY A 193 -2.73 0.16 8.37
C GLY A 193 -2.05 1.45 7.90
N ASP A 194 -1.57 1.48 6.65
CA ASP A 194 -0.94 2.66 6.06
C ASP A 194 -1.98 3.76 5.74
N VAL A 195 -3.11 3.37 5.16
CA VAL A 195 -4.23 4.27 4.84
C VAL A 195 -4.77 4.93 6.11
N TRP A 196 -5.05 4.13 7.15
CA TRP A 196 -5.57 4.65 8.42
C TRP A 196 -4.57 5.57 9.11
N LEU A 197 -3.27 5.24 9.08
CA LEU A 197 -2.25 6.08 9.67
C LEU A 197 -2.17 7.45 8.97
N MET A 198 -2.19 7.47 7.63
CA MET A 198 -2.19 8.72 6.87
C MET A 198 -3.46 9.54 7.09
N GLN A 199 -4.61 8.88 7.21
CA GLN A 199 -5.89 9.53 7.52
C GLN A 199 -5.87 10.16 8.92
N ASP A 200 -5.38 9.45 9.94
CA ASP A 200 -5.23 9.96 11.31
C ASP A 200 -4.29 11.18 11.38
N HIS A 201 -3.40 11.35 10.41
CA HIS A 201 -2.50 12.50 10.32
C HIS A 201 -3.09 13.69 9.54
N GLY A 202 -4.30 13.56 9.01
CA GLY A 202 -5.05 14.66 8.40
C GLY A 202 -5.12 14.65 6.88
N ALA A 203 -4.72 13.56 6.21
CA ALA A 203 -4.98 13.41 4.79
C ALA A 203 -6.44 13.02 4.55
N ASP A 204 -7.09 13.67 3.58
CA ASP A 204 -8.45 13.38 3.14
C ASP A 204 -8.65 13.85 1.69
N PRO A 205 -8.90 12.95 0.72
CA PRO A 205 -9.00 11.49 0.87
C PRO A 205 -7.64 10.78 0.94
N VAL A 206 -7.66 9.53 1.42
CA VAL A 206 -6.54 8.58 1.35
C VAL A 206 -6.94 7.36 0.54
N LEU A 207 -6.15 7.02 -0.48
CA LEU A 207 -6.39 5.88 -1.38
C LEU A 207 -5.22 4.89 -1.37
N ASP A 208 -5.45 3.66 -1.84
CA ASP A 208 -4.34 2.74 -2.14
C ASP A 208 -4.60 1.94 -3.43
N PHE A 209 -3.61 1.16 -3.88
CA PHE A 209 -3.72 0.33 -5.08
C PHE A 209 -4.89 -0.67 -5.06
N THR A 210 -5.46 -0.99 -3.89
CA THR A 210 -6.67 -1.83 -3.84
C THR A 210 -7.92 -1.05 -4.26
N ASP A 211 -7.90 0.30 -4.20
CA ASP A 211 -8.90 1.14 -4.85
C ASP A 211 -8.88 1.05 -6.37
N ALA A 212 -7.71 0.79 -6.93
CA ALA A 212 -7.51 0.49 -8.35
C ALA A 212 -7.77 -0.99 -8.70
N GLY A 213 -8.28 -1.80 -7.77
CA GLY A 213 -8.68 -3.19 -8.03
C GLY A 213 -7.57 -4.23 -7.91
N PHE A 214 -6.48 -3.94 -7.19
CA PHE A 214 -5.36 -4.87 -7.03
C PHE A 214 -5.19 -5.33 -5.58
N ALA A 215 -5.04 -6.64 -5.36
CA ALA A 215 -4.74 -7.21 -4.04
C ALA A 215 -3.32 -6.89 -3.55
N SER A 216 -2.39 -6.75 -4.49
CA SER A 216 -0.97 -6.50 -4.30
C SER A 216 -0.37 -6.00 -5.60
N THR A 217 0.70 -5.21 -5.52
CA THR A 217 1.42 -4.74 -6.71
C THR A 217 2.59 -5.61 -7.11
N PHE A 218 2.94 -6.63 -6.31
CA PHE A 218 4.05 -7.53 -6.63
C PHE A 218 3.79 -8.34 -7.91
N ARG A 219 4.76 -8.34 -8.83
CA ARG A 219 4.73 -8.93 -10.17
C ARG A 219 3.76 -8.27 -11.15
N LEU A 220 3.29 -7.05 -10.85
CA LEU A 220 2.56 -6.27 -11.84
C LEU A 220 3.54 -5.64 -12.84
N PRO A 221 3.18 -5.57 -14.12
CA PRO A 221 4.05 -4.97 -15.11
C PRO A 221 4.07 -3.43 -14.95
N PRO A 222 5.14 -2.73 -15.38
CA PRO A 222 5.34 -1.31 -15.13
C PRO A 222 4.17 -0.42 -15.58
N GLU A 223 3.60 -0.68 -16.75
CA GLU A 223 2.47 0.07 -17.29
C GLU A 223 1.19 -0.05 -16.43
N THR A 224 1.07 -1.12 -15.65
CA THR A 224 -0.01 -1.28 -14.68
C THR A 224 0.26 -0.46 -13.42
N LEU A 225 1.50 -0.39 -12.95
CA LEU A 225 1.88 0.47 -11.82
C LEU A 225 1.63 1.95 -12.14
N GLU A 226 2.01 2.39 -13.35
CA GLU A 226 1.71 3.75 -13.84
C GLU A 226 0.21 4.02 -13.89
N ARG A 227 -0.59 3.06 -14.40
CA ARG A 227 -2.06 3.21 -14.45
C ARG A 227 -2.69 3.30 -13.06
N ILE A 228 -2.21 2.51 -12.09
CA ILE A 228 -2.63 2.60 -10.69
C ILE A 228 -2.32 4.01 -10.19
N ALA A 229 -1.08 4.45 -10.32
CA ALA A 229 -0.63 5.74 -9.82
C ALA A 229 -1.40 6.92 -10.44
N ALA A 230 -1.56 6.93 -11.76
CA ALA A 230 -2.33 7.93 -12.49
C ALA A 230 -3.80 7.95 -12.06
N THR A 231 -4.41 6.78 -11.87
CA THR A 231 -5.82 6.67 -11.43
C THR A 231 -5.99 7.24 -10.03
N LEU A 232 -5.18 6.80 -9.07
CA LEU A 232 -5.28 7.28 -7.69
C LEU A 232 -5.04 8.79 -7.60
N CYS A 233 -3.97 9.30 -8.23
CA CYS A 233 -3.68 10.73 -8.28
C CYS A 233 -4.83 11.52 -8.93
N GLY A 234 -5.41 11.04 -10.03
CA GLY A 234 -6.51 11.72 -10.70
C GLY A 234 -7.76 11.90 -9.81
N HIS A 235 -8.07 10.92 -8.97
CA HIS A 235 -9.15 11.02 -7.98
C HIS A 235 -8.79 11.97 -6.83
N LEU A 236 -7.54 11.96 -6.35
CA LEU A 236 -7.08 12.93 -5.34
C LEU A 236 -7.20 14.37 -5.87
N VAL A 237 -6.80 14.61 -7.13
CA VAL A 237 -6.90 15.94 -7.74
C VAL A 237 -8.35 16.39 -7.89
N GLU A 238 -9.26 15.51 -8.33
CA GLU A 238 -10.68 15.85 -8.41
C GLU A 238 -11.26 16.23 -7.04
N ALA A 239 -10.80 15.59 -5.97
CA ALA A 239 -11.20 15.93 -4.61
C ALA A 239 -10.74 17.34 -4.17
N GLY A 240 -9.98 18.06 -5.00
CA GLY A 240 -9.58 19.44 -4.76
C GLY A 240 -8.48 19.58 -3.71
N VAL A 241 -7.61 18.57 -3.61
CA VAL A 241 -6.43 18.61 -2.73
C VAL A 241 -5.38 19.58 -3.29
N GLU A 242 -4.63 20.21 -2.39
CA GLU A 242 -3.58 21.19 -2.71
C GLU A 242 -2.18 20.56 -2.72
N VAL A 243 -2.01 19.44 -2.03
CA VAL A 243 -0.77 18.65 -2.00
C VAL A 243 -1.10 17.16 -2.03
N LEU A 244 -0.35 16.41 -2.82
CA LEU A 244 -0.37 14.94 -2.84
C LEU A 244 0.84 14.39 -2.09
N VAL A 245 0.62 13.42 -1.21
CA VAL A 245 1.68 12.62 -0.60
C VAL A 245 1.56 11.17 -1.06
N LEU A 246 2.57 10.68 -1.78
CA LEU A 246 2.59 9.34 -2.36
C LEU A 246 3.56 8.45 -1.59
N GLU A 247 3.07 7.38 -0.96
CA GLU A 247 3.93 6.35 -0.39
C GLU A 247 4.19 5.25 -1.44
N ILE A 248 5.47 4.93 -1.69
CA ILE A 248 5.88 3.87 -2.62
C ILE A 248 6.56 2.73 -1.84
N ALA A 249 5.96 1.56 -1.83
CA ALA A 249 6.55 0.33 -1.31
C ALA A 249 7.10 -0.60 -2.43
N ASP A 250 8.08 -1.45 -2.21
CA ASP A 250 8.86 -1.60 -0.99
C ASP A 250 10.15 -0.74 -1.01
N GLY A 251 11.33 -1.36 -1.06
CA GLY A 251 12.61 -0.67 -1.17
C GLY A 251 12.89 -0.23 -2.60
N LEU A 252 13.80 0.72 -2.79
CA LEU A 252 14.17 1.24 -4.11
C LEU A 252 14.70 0.16 -5.08
N LEU A 253 15.28 -0.91 -4.54
CA LEU A 253 15.80 -2.05 -5.33
C LEU A 253 14.75 -3.10 -5.68
N GLN A 254 13.54 -2.98 -5.13
CA GLN A 254 12.43 -3.86 -5.45
C GLN A 254 11.97 -3.57 -6.89
N GLY A 255 11.76 -4.62 -7.70
CA GLY A 255 11.62 -4.48 -9.16
C GLY A 255 10.49 -3.54 -9.60
N GLU A 256 9.32 -3.63 -8.96
CA GLU A 256 8.18 -2.76 -9.24
C GLU A 256 8.43 -1.31 -8.81
N THR A 257 9.03 -1.08 -7.63
CA THR A 257 9.45 0.26 -7.21
C THR A 257 10.44 0.87 -8.20
N ALA A 258 11.50 0.13 -8.57
CA ALA A 258 12.53 0.58 -9.49
C ALA A 258 11.96 0.94 -10.86
N ALA A 259 11.05 0.12 -11.38
CA ALA A 259 10.36 0.38 -12.64
C ALA A 259 9.47 1.63 -12.55
N LEU A 260 8.69 1.78 -11.47
CA LEU A 260 7.81 2.93 -11.29
C LEU A 260 8.60 4.24 -11.17
N VAL A 261 9.65 4.29 -10.34
CA VAL A 261 10.39 5.54 -10.11
C VAL A 261 11.19 6.01 -11.33
N THR A 262 11.45 5.11 -12.29
CA THR A 262 12.14 5.44 -13.54
C THR A 262 11.20 5.73 -14.69
N SER A 263 9.88 5.53 -14.50
CA SER A 263 8.87 5.82 -15.51
C SER A 263 8.80 7.31 -15.88
N THR A 264 8.37 7.57 -17.11
CA THR A 264 8.09 8.94 -17.57
C THR A 264 7.01 9.59 -16.72
N TRP A 265 5.96 8.84 -16.38
CA TRP A 265 4.86 9.33 -15.55
C TRP A 265 5.37 9.84 -14.20
N PHE A 266 6.17 9.03 -13.48
CA PHE A 266 6.64 9.42 -12.14
C PHE A 266 7.52 10.67 -12.19
N ARG A 267 8.39 10.78 -13.19
CA ARG A 267 9.27 11.94 -13.38
C ARG A 267 8.54 13.23 -13.70
N GLN A 268 7.38 13.15 -14.36
CA GLN A 268 6.55 14.31 -14.67
C GLN A 268 5.67 14.71 -13.48
N GLN A 269 5.16 13.70 -12.77
CA GLN A 269 4.20 13.90 -11.69
C GLN A 269 4.86 14.37 -10.39
N VAL A 270 6.01 13.81 -9.99
CA VAL A 270 6.59 14.01 -8.65
C VAL A 270 7.51 15.23 -8.62
N ASP A 271 7.22 16.18 -7.73
CA ASP A 271 7.99 17.42 -7.51
C ASP A 271 9.10 17.27 -6.48
N GLY A 272 8.92 16.37 -5.52
CA GLY A 272 9.87 16.16 -4.41
C GLY A 272 9.87 14.73 -3.92
N VAL A 273 11.03 14.22 -3.56
CA VAL A 273 11.22 12.89 -2.98
C VAL A 273 11.80 13.03 -1.58
N LEU A 274 11.11 12.43 -0.60
CA LEU A 274 11.70 12.12 0.70
C LEU A 274 12.16 10.67 0.68
N PHE A 275 13.38 10.43 1.16
CA PHE A 275 13.94 9.09 1.22
C PHE A 275 13.99 8.58 2.66
N ALA A 276 13.16 7.60 2.99
CA ALA A 276 13.11 6.96 4.30
C ALA A 276 14.15 5.84 4.40
N ALA A 277 15.09 5.96 5.33
CA ALA A 277 16.17 5.01 5.52
C ALA A 277 16.18 4.39 6.93
N ALA A 278 16.62 3.14 6.99
CA ALA A 278 16.72 2.36 8.22
C ALA A 278 17.93 2.77 9.07
N ASP A 279 19.04 3.16 8.44
CA ASP A 279 20.30 3.54 9.06
C ASP A 279 21.06 4.57 8.19
N ALA A 280 22.18 5.10 8.72
CA ALA A 280 22.97 6.14 8.05
C ALA A 280 23.65 5.69 6.75
N LEU A 281 24.10 4.43 6.67
CA LEU A 281 24.74 3.91 5.46
C LEU A 281 23.70 3.68 4.36
N GLY A 282 22.54 3.14 4.71
CA GLY A 282 21.38 3.00 3.84
C GLY A 282 20.86 4.35 3.36
N ALA A 283 20.90 5.39 4.20
CA ALA A 283 20.60 6.76 3.79
C ALA A 283 21.59 7.24 2.72
N LYS A 284 22.91 7.09 2.96
CA LYS A 284 23.94 7.49 1.99
C LYS A 284 23.75 6.80 0.64
N ALA A 285 23.68 5.47 0.63
CA ALA A 285 23.53 4.69 -0.60
C ALA A 285 22.21 5.01 -1.31
N GLY A 286 21.13 5.17 -0.55
CA GLY A 286 19.82 5.58 -1.07
C GLY A 286 19.84 6.94 -1.75
N VAL A 287 20.44 7.94 -1.11
CA VAL A 287 20.60 9.29 -1.69
C VAL A 287 21.42 9.25 -2.97
N GLU A 288 22.51 8.48 -3.01
CA GLU A 288 23.32 8.31 -4.21
C GLU A 288 22.49 7.71 -5.36
N MET A 289 21.72 6.64 -5.09
CA MET A 289 20.85 6.01 -6.10
C MET A 289 19.74 6.94 -6.60
N VAL A 290 19.03 7.63 -5.70
CA VAL A 290 17.95 8.58 -6.07
C VAL A 290 18.51 9.69 -6.96
N ARG A 291 19.70 10.20 -6.65
CA ARG A 291 20.38 11.23 -7.46
C ARG A 291 20.89 10.71 -8.80
N GLN A 292 21.42 9.49 -8.85
CA GLN A 292 21.78 8.85 -10.12
C GLN A 292 20.59 8.73 -11.07
N GLN A 293 19.39 8.50 -10.52
CA GLN A 293 18.13 8.48 -11.28
C GLN A 293 17.57 9.87 -11.59
N LYS A 294 18.26 10.94 -11.16
CA LYS A 294 17.89 12.36 -11.32
C LYS A 294 16.51 12.68 -10.72
N LEU A 295 16.14 12.00 -9.65
CA LEU A 295 14.91 12.27 -8.93
C LEU A 295 15.07 13.51 -8.02
N PRO A 296 14.01 14.29 -7.80
CA PRO A 296 14.06 15.54 -7.04
C PRO A 296 14.12 15.28 -5.53
N LEU A 297 15.24 14.76 -5.02
CA LEU A 297 15.44 14.49 -3.60
C LEU A 297 15.43 15.80 -2.79
N VAL A 298 14.51 15.90 -1.83
CA VAL A 298 14.37 17.08 -0.95
C VAL A 298 14.84 16.82 0.48
N ALA A 299 14.70 15.59 0.99
CA ALA A 299 15.11 15.25 2.36
C ALA A 299 15.31 13.75 2.57
N VAL A 300 15.99 13.40 3.66
CA VAL A 300 16.06 12.06 4.23
C VAL A 300 15.27 12.02 5.53
N SER A 301 14.62 10.90 5.83
CA SER A 301 13.96 10.62 7.11
C SER A 301 13.98 9.10 7.35
N GLY A 302 13.06 8.58 8.15
CA GLY A 302 12.84 7.14 8.31
C GLY A 302 13.22 6.63 9.70
N ALA A 303 13.39 5.32 9.83
CA ALA A 303 13.64 4.67 11.12
C ALA A 303 14.96 5.15 11.77
N LEU A 304 15.96 5.55 10.97
CA LEU A 304 17.23 6.08 11.49
C LEU A 304 17.04 7.30 12.39
N THR A 305 15.98 8.09 12.18
CA THR A 305 15.75 9.32 12.95
C THR A 305 15.27 9.06 14.37
N ALA A 306 15.01 7.80 14.74
CA ALA A 306 14.77 7.40 16.12
C ALA A 306 16.07 7.35 16.95
N SER A 307 17.24 7.38 16.30
CA SER A 307 18.55 7.38 16.96
C SER A 307 19.27 8.72 16.69
N PRO A 308 19.54 9.53 17.73
CA PRO A 308 20.29 10.78 17.56
C PRO A 308 21.68 10.56 16.93
N LEU A 309 22.36 9.46 17.28
CA LEU A 309 23.67 9.13 16.72
C LEU A 309 23.58 8.77 15.24
N ALA A 310 22.64 7.90 14.85
CA ALA A 310 22.45 7.54 13.44
C ALA A 310 22.00 8.74 12.60
N SER A 311 21.22 9.66 13.18
CA SER A 311 20.81 10.91 12.53
C SER A 311 22.00 11.84 12.28
N ALA A 312 22.91 11.96 13.25
CA ALA A 312 24.13 12.74 13.11
C ALA A 312 25.06 12.15 12.04
N GLU A 313 25.25 10.82 12.05
CA GLU A 313 26.03 10.11 11.02
C GLU A 313 25.43 10.31 9.62
N ALA A 314 24.10 10.17 9.48
CA ALA A 314 23.41 10.40 8.22
C ALA A 314 23.59 11.84 7.75
N THR A 315 23.45 12.83 8.65
CA THR A 315 23.61 14.26 8.35
C THR A 315 25.01 14.58 7.80
N LEU A 316 26.06 13.92 8.33
CA LEU A 316 27.42 14.05 7.80
C LEU A 316 27.63 13.33 6.46
N ALA A 317 26.85 12.27 6.21
CA ALA A 317 27.01 11.41 5.05
C ALA A 317 26.21 11.88 3.81
N VAL A 318 25.12 12.63 4.01
CA VAL A 318 24.26 13.13 2.92
C VAL A 318 24.31 14.65 2.83
N SER A 319 23.94 15.21 1.67
CA SER A 319 23.94 16.67 1.42
C SER A 319 22.54 17.27 1.34
N CYS A 320 21.53 16.55 1.79
CA CYS A 320 20.17 17.03 1.98
C CYS A 320 19.82 16.98 3.48
N PRO A 321 18.81 17.75 3.93
CA PRO A 321 18.41 17.72 5.33
C PRO A 321 17.95 16.31 5.75
N VAL A 322 18.29 15.94 6.98
CA VAL A 322 17.75 14.75 7.68
C VAL A 322 16.67 15.23 8.64
N LEU A 323 15.43 14.81 8.42
CA LEU A 323 14.25 15.29 9.12
C LEU A 323 13.66 14.21 10.00
N ASP A 324 13.59 14.47 11.30
CA ASP A 324 12.84 13.65 12.24
C ASP A 324 11.32 13.94 12.17
N LYS A 325 10.57 13.31 13.08
CA LYS A 325 9.12 13.46 13.17
C LYS A 325 8.69 14.89 13.54
N ASP A 326 9.44 15.57 14.39
CA ASP A 326 9.08 16.91 14.85
C ASP A 326 9.27 17.92 13.72
N ALA A 327 10.37 17.80 12.97
CA ALA A 327 10.59 18.59 11.77
C ALA A 327 9.52 18.34 10.70
N LEU A 328 9.14 17.08 10.46
CA LEU A 328 8.10 16.73 9.48
C LEU A 328 6.70 17.21 9.88
N THR A 329 6.39 17.28 11.17
CA THR A 329 5.10 17.76 11.67
C THR A 329 5.03 19.28 11.86
N SER A 330 6.09 20.00 11.49
CA SER A 330 6.12 21.46 11.53
C SER A 330 5.14 22.06 10.51
N GLU A 331 4.47 23.16 10.89
CA GLU A 331 3.66 23.96 9.97
C GLU A 331 4.50 24.66 8.88
N THR A 332 5.82 24.75 9.09
CA THR A 332 6.78 25.30 8.11
C THR A 332 7.42 24.22 7.25
N VAL A 333 6.92 22.97 7.26
CA VAL A 333 7.55 21.84 6.57
C VAL A 333 7.79 22.10 5.07
N LEU A 334 6.92 22.85 4.39
CA LEU A 334 7.16 23.23 2.98
C LEU A 334 8.43 24.05 2.80
N GLU A 335 8.68 25.03 3.68
CA GLU A 335 9.89 25.86 3.63
C GLU A 335 11.13 25.01 3.92
N ILE A 336 11.05 24.11 4.90
CA ILE A 336 12.12 23.16 5.24
C ILE A 336 12.49 22.30 4.03
N LEU A 337 11.49 21.90 3.24
CA LEU A 337 11.66 21.12 2.01
C LEU A 337 12.04 21.97 0.79
N GLY A 338 12.16 23.29 0.93
CA GLY A 338 12.54 24.21 -0.15
C GLY A 338 11.41 24.63 -1.09
N PHE A 339 10.14 24.41 -0.70
CA PHE A 339 8.97 24.84 -1.46
C PHE A 339 8.41 26.17 -0.95
N ALA A 340 7.79 26.95 -1.84
CA ALA A 340 7.12 28.20 -1.48
C ALA A 340 5.83 27.95 -0.67
N LYS A 341 5.47 28.88 0.21
CA LYS A 341 4.19 28.84 0.96
C LYS A 341 2.96 28.87 0.04
N THR A 342 3.05 29.58 -1.08
CA THR A 342 1.98 29.66 -2.08
C THR A 342 2.24 28.65 -3.17
N LEU A 343 1.46 27.57 -3.18
CA LEU A 343 1.54 26.53 -4.20
C LEU A 343 0.85 27.01 -5.48
N ARG A 344 1.46 26.72 -6.63
CA ARG A 344 0.86 26.93 -7.95
C ARG A 344 0.57 25.57 -8.56
N LEU A 345 -0.63 25.40 -9.11
CA LEU A 345 -0.96 24.23 -9.91
C LEU A 345 -0.11 24.23 -11.19
N ARG A 346 0.42 23.05 -11.56
CA ARG A 346 1.05 22.81 -12.86
C ARG A 346 0.01 22.26 -13.83
N THR A 347 0.10 22.60 -15.11
CA THR A 347 -0.60 21.83 -16.16
C THR A 347 -0.01 20.43 -16.25
N ALA A 348 -0.88 19.41 -16.28
CA ALA A 348 -0.50 18.00 -16.36
C ALA A 348 0.07 17.62 -17.74
#